data_AF-A0A840PGI8-F1
#
_entry.id   AF-A0A840PGI8-F1
#
_cell.length_a   1.000
_cell.length_b   1.000
_cell.length_c   1.000
_cell.angle_alpha   90.00
_cell.angle_beta   90.00
_cell.angle_gamma   90.00
#
_symmetry.space_group_name_H-M   'P 1'
#
loop_
_entity.id
_entity.type
_entity.pdbx_description
1 polymer ?
#
loop_
_entity_poly.entity_id
_entity_poly.type
_entity_poly.pdbx_seq_one_letter_code
_entity_poly.pdbx_strand_id
1 'polypeptide(L)'
;MQALNAWLLGHDAGVLLLGPDPDGPGSVTNGIVVAQDPRPGTLVPRWATVRVRMRDGGEGGVREPRTPVTPPGELTADLGEA
;
A
#
# COMPACT_ATOMS: atom_id res chain seq x y z
N MET A 1 8.82 14.38 6.63
CA MET A 1 9.68 13.71 5.63
C MET A 1 8.81 13.32 4.43
N GLN A 2 9.30 13.45 3.19
CA GLN A 2 8.58 12.96 2.01
C GLN A 2 8.40 11.44 2.07
N ALA A 3 7.22 10.93 1.70
CA ALA A 3 6.90 9.51 1.84
C ALA A 3 7.78 8.60 0.97
N LEU A 4 8.08 9.00 -0.27
CA LEU A 4 9.07 8.31 -1.12
C LEU A 4 10.45 8.20 -0.45
N ASN A 5 10.94 9.29 0.14
CA ASN A 5 12.25 9.27 0.83
C ASN A 5 12.22 8.34 2.04
N ALA A 6 11.13 8.37 2.80
CA ALA A 6 10.95 7.48 3.95
C ALA A 6 10.94 6.01 3.52
N TRP A 7 10.31 5.70 2.38
CA TRP A 7 10.26 4.34 1.82
C TRP A 7 11.65 3.85 1.40
N LEU A 8 12.40 4.66 0.65
CA LEU A 8 13.76 4.31 0.22
C LEU A 8 14.71 4.10 1.41
N LEU A 9 14.70 5.04 2.36
CA LEU A 9 15.53 4.95 3.56
C LEU A 9 15.14 3.77 4.44
N GLY A 10 13.84 3.50 4.58
CA GLY A 10 13.35 2.35 5.33
C GLY A 10 13.79 1.03 4.71
N HIS A 11 13.65 0.89 3.40
CA HIS A 11 14.10 -0.30 2.68
C HIS A 11 15.61 -0.53 2.86
N ASP A 12 16.43 0.52 2.71
CA ASP A 12 17.88 0.45 2.92
C ASP A 12 18.24 0.08 4.38
N ALA A 13 17.52 0.66 5.35
CA ALA A 13 17.65 0.33 6.77
C ALA A 13 17.08 -1.06 7.14
N GLY A 14 16.47 -1.76 6.19
CA GLY A 14 15.92 -3.10 6.41
C GLY A 14 14.57 -3.10 7.12
N VAL A 15 13.66 -2.17 6.82
CA VAL A 15 12.27 -2.17 7.30
C VAL A 15 11.30 -1.97 6.15
N LEU A 16 10.05 -2.37 6.35
CA LEU A 16 8.98 -2.24 5.35
C LEU A 16 8.01 -1.14 5.76
N LEU A 17 7.82 -0.13 4.92
CA LEU A 17 6.84 0.92 5.18
C LEU A 17 5.46 0.52 4.65
N LEU A 18 4.45 0.67 5.51
CA LEU A 18 3.05 0.41 5.18
C LEU A 18 2.23 1.68 5.43
N GLY A 19 1.45 2.10 4.44
CA GLY A 19 0.49 3.19 4.56
C GLY A 19 -0.72 2.83 5.44
N PRO A 20 -1.61 3.81 5.72
CA PRO A 20 -2.76 3.59 6.59
C PRO A 20 -3.84 2.68 5.97
N ASP A 21 -3.95 2.67 4.64
CA ASP A 21 -4.86 1.80 3.89
C ASP A 21 -4.17 1.32 2.61
N PRO A 22 -3.87 0.00 2.46
CA PRO A 22 -3.30 -0.54 1.23
C PRO A 22 -4.28 -0.47 0.05
N ASP A 23 -5.59 -0.40 0.32
CA ASP A 23 -6.66 -0.26 -0.68
C ASP A 23 -7.10 1.20 -0.86
N GLY A 24 -6.49 2.11 -0.10
CA GLY A 24 -6.82 3.53 -0.10
C GLY A 24 -6.30 4.22 -1.36
N PRO A 25 -6.88 5.36 -1.75
CA PRO A 25 -6.44 6.08 -2.94
C PRO A 25 -4.98 6.57 -2.79
N GLY A 26 -4.50 6.81 -1.56
CA GLY A 26 -3.16 7.30 -1.30
C GLY A 26 -2.07 6.21 -1.40
N SER A 27 -1.20 6.33 -2.41
CA SER A 27 0.04 5.54 -2.45
C SER A 27 0.94 5.85 -1.25
N VAL A 28 1.56 4.81 -0.66
CA VAL A 28 2.56 4.95 0.42
C VAL A 28 3.81 5.75 0.01
N THR A 29 4.00 6.00 -1.28
CA THR A 29 5.10 6.82 -1.82
C THR A 29 4.71 8.27 -2.09
N ASN A 30 3.43 8.63 -1.95
CA ASN A 30 2.94 9.99 -2.22
C ASN A 30 2.50 10.68 -0.91
N GLY A 31 2.95 11.93 -0.71
CA GLY A 31 2.59 12.75 0.44
C GLY A 31 3.69 12.87 1.49
N ILE A 32 3.30 13.40 2.65
CA ILE A 32 4.21 13.70 3.76
C ILE A 32 3.91 12.76 4.93
N VAL A 33 4.92 12.02 5.39
CA VAL A 33 4.82 11.24 6.63
C VAL A 33 4.71 12.20 7.81
N VAL A 34 3.60 12.10 8.54
CA VAL A 34 3.28 12.93 9.71
C VAL A 34 3.33 12.16 11.02
N ALA A 35 3.20 10.84 10.98
CA ALA A 35 3.39 9.98 12.14
C ALA A 35 3.80 8.58 11.70
N GLN A 36 4.44 7.84 12.61
CA GLN A 36 4.77 6.43 12.40
C GLN A 36 4.56 5.63 13.69
N ASP A 37 4.37 4.33 13.49
CA ASP A 37 4.38 3.30 14.53
C ASP A 37 5.14 2.08 14.00
N PRO A 38 6.20 1.59 14.68
CA PRO A 38 6.70 2.04 15.98
C PRO A 38 7.29 3.46 16.00
N ARG A 39 7.35 4.07 17.19
CA ARG A 39 7.91 5.43 17.38
C ARG A 39 9.36 5.52 16.85
N PRO A 40 9.79 6.69 16.34
CA PRO A 40 11.17 6.87 15.90
C PRO A 40 12.20 6.47 16.97
N GLY A 41 13.26 5.77 16.56
CA GLY A 41 14.29 5.25 17.46
C GLY A 41 13.96 3.90 18.12
N THR A 42 12.75 3.36 17.92
CA THR A 42 12.41 2.01 18.38
C THR A 42 13.26 0.96 17.65
N LEU A 43 13.89 0.06 18.41
CA LEU A 43 14.57 -1.11 17.84
C LEU A 43 13.54 -2.11 17.34
N VAL A 44 13.71 -2.56 16.10
CA VAL A 44 12.83 -3.53 15.45
C VAL A 44 13.65 -4.63 14.76
N PRO A 45 13.10 -5.84 14.60
CA PRO A 45 13.73 -6.88 13.78
C PRO A 45 13.91 -6.41 12.33
N ARG A 46 14.89 -6.99 11.63
CA ARG A 46 15.04 -6.78 10.20
C ARG A 46 13.76 -7.21 9.47
N TRP A 47 13.33 -6.36 8.55
CA TRP A 47 12.12 -6.42 7.75
C TRP A 47 10.80 -6.25 8.52
N ALA A 48 10.87 -5.74 9.76
CA ALA A 48 9.67 -5.35 10.48
C ALA A 48 8.89 -4.26 9.73
N THR A 49 7.57 -4.31 9.87
CA THR A 49 6.66 -3.32 9.30
C THR A 49 6.61 -2.06 10.17
N VAL A 50 6.80 -0.91 9.54
CA VAL A 50 6.57 0.42 10.12
C VAL A 50 5.34 1.02 9.45
N ARG A 51 4.27 1.21 10.23
CA ARG A 51 3.05 1.85 9.76
C ARG A 51 3.23 3.35 9.77
N VAL A 52 2.94 4.01 8.66
CA VAL A 52 3.03 5.46 8.54
C VAL A 52 1.66 6.07 8.30
N ARG A 53 1.40 7.20 8.94
CA ARG A 53 0.29 8.08 8.59
C ARG A 53 0.84 9.21 7.73
N MET A 54 0.13 9.49 6.66
CA MET A 54 0.52 10.50 5.68
C MET A 54 -0.53 11.60 5.65
N ARG A 55 -0.08 12.80 5.30
CA ARG A 55 -0.95 13.88 4.84
C ARG A 55 -0.86 13.89 3.32
N ASP A 56 -2.01 13.86 2.66
CA ASP A 56 -2.11 13.74 1.21
C ASP A 56 -1.35 14.86 0.49
N GLY A 57 -0.66 14.48 -0.59
CA GLY A 57 0.06 15.37 -1.49
C GLY A 57 -0.67 15.65 -2.82
N GLY A 58 -1.84 15.04 -3.06
CA GLY A 58 -2.59 15.13 -4.31
C GLY A 58 -3.55 13.94 -4.51
N GLU A 59 -4.34 13.96 -5.59
CA GLU A 59 -5.34 12.92 -5.90
C GLU A 59 -4.70 11.53 -5.97
N GLY A 60 -5.18 10.64 -5.11
CA GLY A 60 -4.78 9.25 -5.06
C GLY A 60 -5.26 8.46 -6.28
N GLY A 61 -4.60 7.33 -6.55
CA GLY A 61 -4.88 6.48 -7.70
C GLY A 61 -6.31 5.94 -7.73
N VAL A 62 -6.79 5.63 -8.93
CA VAL A 62 -8.10 4.97 -9.13
C VAL A 62 -8.01 3.55 -8.58
N ARG A 63 -8.95 3.20 -7.69
CA ARG A 63 -9.06 1.85 -7.12
C ARG A 63 -9.57 0.87 -8.18
N GLU A 64 -8.82 -0.20 -8.41
CA GLU A 64 -9.30 -1.34 -9.22
C GLU A 64 -10.49 -2.04 -8.51
N PRO A 65 -11.55 -2.44 -9.23
CA PRO A 65 -12.66 -3.18 -8.65
C PRO A 65 -12.21 -4.48 -7.96
N ARG A 66 -12.57 -4.65 -6.68
CA ARG A 66 -12.25 -5.85 -5.89
C ARG A 66 -13.09 -7.09 -6.27
N THR A 67 -14.13 -6.88 -7.07
CA THR A 67 -14.95 -7.95 -7.65
C THR A 67 -14.67 -7.96 -9.14
N PRO A 68 -14.10 -9.05 -9.69
CA PRO A 68 -14.01 -9.20 -11.14
C PRO A 68 -15.40 -9.00 -11.74
N VAL A 69 -15.53 -8.04 -12.64
CA VAL A 69 -16.75 -7.92 -13.43
C VAL A 69 -16.62 -8.98 -14.52
N THR A 70 -17.20 -10.16 -14.30
CA THR A 70 -17.31 -11.16 -15.36
C THR A 70 -18.18 -10.56 -16.46
N PRO A 71 -17.70 -10.47 -17.71
CA PRO A 71 -18.54 -10.12 -18.84
C PRO A 71 -19.76 -11.05 -18.90
N PRO A 72 -20.98 -10.56 -19.20
CA PRO A 72 -22.14 -11.44 -19.36
C PRO A 72 -21.86 -12.48 -20.46
N GLY A 73 -21.70 -13.75 -20.09
CA GLY A 73 -21.53 -14.87 -21.04
C GLY A 73 -20.33 -15.81 -20.79
N GLU A 74 -19.36 -15.46 -19.95
CA GLU A 74 -18.17 -16.32 -19.77
C GLU A 74 -18.39 -17.54 -18.84
N LEU A 75 -19.37 -17.48 -17.94
CA LEU A 75 -19.63 -18.58 -16.98
C LEU A 75 -20.15 -19.87 -17.65
N THR A 76 -20.66 -19.79 -18.88
CA THR A 76 -21.22 -20.95 -19.60
C THR A 76 -20.20 -21.69 -20.48
N ALA A 77 -19.00 -21.14 -20.70
CA ALA A 77 -17.99 -21.78 -21.55
C ALA A 77 -17.19 -22.86 -20.81
N ASP A 78 -16.95 -22.70 -19.51
CA ASP A 78 -16.11 -23.62 -18.72
C ASP A 78 -16.83 -24.89 -18.22
N LEU A 79 -18.16 -24.98 -18.39
CA LEU A 79 -18.95 -26.15 -17.98
C LEU A 79 -19.32 -27.09 -19.13
N GLY A 80 -18.72 -26.87 -20.31
CA GLY A 80 -19.05 -27.54 -21.57
C GLY A 80 -18.04 -28.55 -22.09
N GLU A 81 -17.15 -29.10 -21.27
CA GLU A 81 -16.38 -30.30 -21.62
C GLU A 81 -16.57 -31.39 -20.55
N ALA A 82 -17.39 -32.38 -20.89
CA ALA A 82 -17.49 -33.68 -20.22
C ALA A 82 -17.72 -34.77 -21.27
#